data_AF-A0A2V1JYY8-F1
#
_entry.id   AF-A0A2V1JYY8-F1
#
_cell.length_a   1.000
_cell.length_b   1.000
_cell.length_c   1.000
_cell.angle_alpha   90.00
_cell.angle_beta   90.00
_cell.angle_gamma   90.00
#
_symmetry.space_group_name_H-M   'P 1'
#
loop_
_entity.id
_entity.type
_entity.pdbx_description
1 polymer ?
#
loop_
_entity_poly.entity_id
_entity_poly.type
_entity_poly.pdbx_seq_one_letter_code
_entity_poly.pdbx_strand_id
1 'polypeptide(L)'
;MNMNTLLKTAALSLSLSLAAGAAYADTVEFTELTYPVIQDTSNKSRADVVHELDAARAAGQLNFTELSYPVTAAGQQDSSLSRAQVREELRAYRTQHPDEHIAS
;
A
#
# COMPACT_ATOMS: atom_id res chain seq x y z
N MET A 1 29.89 -12.50 -47.52
CA MET A 1 28.67 -11.98 -46.87
C MET A 1 29.12 -11.47 -45.51
N ASN A 2 29.19 -10.15 -45.37
CA ASN A 2 30.04 -9.52 -44.36
C ASN A 2 29.16 -9.13 -43.17
N MET A 3 29.45 -9.72 -42.01
CA MET A 3 28.64 -9.72 -40.79
C MET A 3 28.60 -8.38 -40.03
N ASN A 4 28.75 -7.26 -40.74
CA ASN A 4 28.81 -5.92 -40.14
C ASN A 4 27.74 -4.95 -40.68
N THR A 5 26.79 -5.45 -41.49
CA THR A 5 25.69 -4.64 -42.06
C THR A 5 24.34 -4.93 -41.41
N LEU A 6 24.35 -5.41 -40.16
CA LEU A 6 23.16 -5.70 -39.36
C LEU A 6 23.16 -4.95 -38.01
N LEU A 7 24.08 -4.00 -37.84
CA LEU A 7 24.25 -3.21 -36.59
C LEU A 7 23.73 -1.77 -36.70
N LYS A 8 23.09 -1.36 -37.81
CA LYS A 8 22.76 0.06 -38.09
C LYS A 8 21.29 0.36 -38.47
N THR A 9 20.41 -0.62 -38.40
CA THR A 9 18.95 -0.46 -38.56
C THR A 9 18.32 -1.13 -37.35
N ALA A 10 17.41 -0.56 -36.58
CA ALA A 10 16.69 0.69 -36.68
C ALA A 10 16.09 0.99 -35.29
N ALA A 11 15.89 2.28 -35.03
CA ALA A 11 14.83 2.83 -34.18
C ALA A 11 14.70 2.28 -32.74
N LEU A 12 15.44 2.94 -31.84
CA LEU A 12 15.10 3.08 -30.43
C LEU A 12 13.72 3.77 -30.31
N SER A 13 12.63 3.00 -30.24
CA SER A 13 11.30 3.53 -29.92
C SER A 13 11.13 3.63 -28.41
N LEU A 14 11.56 4.75 -27.84
CA LEU A 14 11.27 5.11 -26.45
C LEU A 14 9.84 5.66 -26.38
N SER A 15 8.85 4.80 -26.17
CA SER A 15 7.48 5.23 -25.86
C SER A 15 7.39 5.60 -24.38
N LEU A 16 7.62 6.87 -24.06
CA LEU A 16 7.35 7.41 -22.73
C LEU A 16 5.86 7.75 -22.62
N SER A 17 5.07 6.83 -22.06
CA SER A 17 3.65 7.08 -21.77
C SER A 17 3.55 7.86 -20.46
N LEU A 18 3.12 9.11 -20.53
CA LEU A 18 2.92 9.97 -19.36
C LEU A 18 1.55 9.67 -18.75
N ALA A 19 1.52 8.92 -17.65
CA ALA A 19 0.31 8.74 -16.86
C ALA A 19 0.02 10.03 -16.08
N ALA A 20 -1.06 10.73 -16.43
CA ALA A 20 -1.58 11.83 -15.63
C ALA A 20 -2.17 11.26 -14.33
N GLY A 21 -1.52 11.54 -13.20
CA GLY A 21 -2.07 11.23 -11.89
C GLY A 21 -3.23 12.17 -11.56
N ALA A 22 -4.45 11.65 -11.50
CA ALA A 22 -5.56 12.36 -10.88
C ALA A 22 -5.33 12.36 -9.36
N ALA A 23 -5.26 13.55 -8.77
CA ALA A 23 -5.22 13.71 -7.32
C ALA A 23 -6.59 13.36 -6.75
N TYR A 24 -6.70 12.19 -6.10
CA TYR A 24 -7.85 11.87 -5.26
C TYR A 24 -7.60 12.50 -3.88
N ALA A 25 -8.20 13.67 -3.65
CA ALA A 25 -8.37 14.19 -2.29
C ALA A 25 -9.70 13.66 -1.77
N ASP A 26 -9.67 12.45 -1.21
CA ASP A 26 -10.79 11.93 -0.43
C ASP A 26 -10.51 12.23 1.04
N THR A 27 -11.35 13.06 1.66
CA THR A 27 -11.28 13.33 3.10
C THR A 27 -11.85 12.12 3.83
N VAL A 28 -10.97 11.18 4.20
CA VAL A 28 -11.36 9.99 4.96
C VAL A 28 -11.68 10.40 6.39
N GLU A 29 -12.95 10.48 6.73
CA GLU A 29 -13.41 10.58 8.11
C GLU A 29 -13.20 9.22 8.79
N PHE A 30 -12.16 9.11 9.61
CA PHE A 30 -11.84 7.90 10.38
C PHE A 30 -12.86 7.71 11.51
N THR A 31 -14.00 7.12 11.19
CA THR A 31 -14.91 6.52 12.17
C THR A 31 -14.64 5.02 12.25
N GLU A 32 -14.71 4.43 13.44
CA GLU A 32 -14.15 3.09 13.75
C GLU A 32 -14.76 1.89 13.00
N LEU A 33 -15.66 2.08 12.03
CA LEU A 33 -16.36 0.99 11.34
C LEU A 33 -16.49 1.15 9.82
N THR A 34 -15.91 2.20 9.22
CA THR A 34 -16.04 2.43 7.77
C THR A 34 -14.73 2.10 7.06
N TYR A 35 -14.62 0.87 6.55
CA TYR A 35 -13.59 0.55 5.57
C TYR A 35 -13.83 1.41 4.31
N PRO A 36 -12.83 2.17 3.82
CA PRO A 36 -13.01 2.95 2.62
C PRO A 36 -13.29 2.02 1.43
N VAL A 37 -14.38 2.28 0.72
CA VAL A 37 -14.67 1.57 -0.53
C VAL A 37 -13.79 2.20 -1.61
N ILE A 38 -12.69 1.54 -1.94
CA ILE A 38 -11.82 1.94 -3.05
C ILE A 38 -12.48 1.46 -4.35
N GLN A 39 -12.99 2.39 -5.16
CA GLN A 39 -13.55 2.09 -6.47
C GLN A 39 -12.42 1.98 -7.49
N ASP A 40 -12.08 0.77 -7.92
CA ASP A 40 -11.13 0.54 -9.01
C ASP A 40 -11.84 0.68 -10.37
N THR A 41 -11.57 1.77 -11.09
CA THR A 41 -12.19 2.07 -12.39
C THR A 41 -11.28 1.66 -13.55
N SER A 42 -11.05 0.36 -13.69
CA SER A 42 -10.35 -0.18 -14.86
C SER A 42 -11.27 -0.25 -16.08
N ASN A 43 -10.83 0.31 -17.20
CA ASN A 43 -11.52 0.19 -18.51
C ASN A 43 -11.06 -1.03 -19.32
N LYS A 44 -10.22 -1.92 -18.76
CA LYS A 44 -9.65 -3.07 -19.47
C LYS A 44 -10.63 -4.24 -19.53
N SER A 45 -10.68 -4.92 -20.67
CA SER A 45 -11.39 -6.20 -20.75
C SER A 45 -10.62 -7.28 -20.00
N ARG A 46 -11.30 -8.36 -19.60
CA ARG A 46 -10.61 -9.51 -18.99
C ARG A 46 -9.53 -10.11 -19.88
N ALA A 47 -9.73 -10.11 -21.20
CA ALA A 47 -8.75 -10.63 -22.15
C ALA A 47 -7.47 -9.79 -22.14
N ASP A 48 -7.60 -8.46 -22.11
CA ASP A 48 -6.45 -7.54 -22.07
C ASP A 48 -5.64 -7.71 -20.78
N VAL A 49 -6.33 -7.87 -19.65
CA VAL A 49 -5.69 -8.09 -18.34
C VAL A 49 -4.89 -9.40 -18.34
N VAL A 50 -5.44 -10.48 -18.90
CA VAL A 50 -4.74 -11.78 -18.99
C VAL A 50 -3.48 -11.65 -19.86
N HIS A 51 -3.61 -11.02 -21.02
CA HIS A 51 -2.48 -10.82 -21.93
C HIS A 51 -1.34 -10.01 -21.27
N GLU A 52 -1.67 -8.92 -20.58
CA GLU A 52 -0.71 -8.10 -19.86
C GLU A 52 -0.06 -8.85 -18.69
N LEU A 53 -0.83 -9.63 -17.94
CA LEU A 53 -0.31 -10.43 -16.84
C LEU A 53 0.69 -11.48 -17.33
N ASP A 54 0.40 -12.16 -18.44
CA ASP A 54 1.30 -13.15 -19.02
C ASP A 54 2.58 -12.50 -19.55
N ALA A 55 2.47 -11.33 -20.20
CA ALA A 55 3.63 -10.56 -20.63
C ALA A 55 4.50 -10.11 -19.45
N ALA A 56 3.89 -9.58 -18.38
CA ALA A 56 4.59 -9.16 -17.16
C ALA A 56 5.28 -10.33 -16.45
N ARG A 57 4.65 -11.52 -16.45
CA ARG A 57 5.25 -12.75 -15.92
C ARG A 57 6.46 -13.17 -16.74
N ALA A 58 6.34 -13.20 -18.08
CA ALA A 58 7.45 -13.56 -18.97
C ALA A 58 8.62 -12.57 -18.87
N ALA A 59 8.33 -11.29 -18.64
CA ALA A 59 9.32 -10.24 -18.45
C ALA A 59 9.93 -10.19 -17.03
N GLY A 60 9.46 -11.03 -16.10
CA GLY A 60 9.93 -11.02 -14.71
C GLY A 60 9.59 -9.73 -13.94
N GLN A 61 8.54 -9.02 -14.34
CA GLN A 61 8.15 -7.72 -13.79
C GLN A 61 7.25 -7.81 -12.55
N LEU A 62 6.78 -9.01 -12.20
CA LEU A 62 5.90 -9.23 -11.07
C LEU A 62 6.70 -9.17 -9.76
N ASN A 63 6.33 -8.22 -8.89
CA ASN A 63 6.87 -8.12 -7.54
C ASN A 63 6.02 -8.97 -6.58
N PHE A 64 6.64 -9.97 -5.94
CA PHE A 64 6.01 -10.89 -4.99
C PHE A 64 6.41 -10.62 -3.52
N THR A 65 6.83 -9.41 -3.17
CA THR A 65 7.23 -9.12 -1.78
C THR A 65 6.01 -9.15 -0.85
N GLU A 66 6.13 -9.90 0.25
CA GLU A 66 5.10 -10.13 1.29
C GLU A 66 4.69 -8.88 2.09
N LEU A 67 5.27 -7.71 1.80
CA LEU A 67 5.19 -6.51 2.65
C LEU A 67 4.41 -5.35 2.04
N SER A 68 3.71 -5.54 0.92
CA SER A 68 2.86 -4.49 0.35
C SER A 68 1.46 -4.44 0.95
N TYR A 69 1.31 -4.86 2.21
CA TYR A 69 0.20 -4.39 3.02
C TYR A 69 0.50 -2.95 3.41
N PRO A 70 -0.40 -1.99 3.15
CA PRO A 70 -0.24 -0.67 3.72
C PRO A 70 -0.31 -0.82 5.24
N VAL A 71 0.83 -0.68 5.91
CA VAL A 71 0.84 -0.19 7.29
C VAL A 71 0.34 1.24 7.16
N THR A 72 -0.99 1.42 7.17
CA THR A 72 -1.56 2.74 7.40
C THR A 72 -0.83 3.29 8.62
N ALA A 73 -0.32 4.52 8.55
CA ALA A 73 0.47 5.13 9.63
C ALA A 73 -0.19 5.02 11.02
N ALA A 74 -1.50 4.73 11.10
CA ALA A 74 -2.22 4.30 12.29
C ALA A 74 -1.63 3.08 13.04
N GLY A 75 -0.88 2.20 12.38
CA GLY A 75 -0.18 1.08 13.03
C GLY A 75 1.12 1.47 13.73
N GLN A 76 1.57 2.72 13.56
CA GLN A 76 2.72 3.32 14.23
C GLN A 76 2.23 4.45 15.14
N GLN A 77 1.24 4.16 15.98
CA GLN A 77 1.06 4.98 17.17
C GLN A 77 2.14 4.59 18.17
N ASP A 78 3.31 5.21 18.03
CA ASP A 78 4.28 5.23 19.11
C ASP A 78 3.59 5.89 20.31
N SER A 79 3.29 5.11 21.34
CA SER A 79 2.84 5.67 22.61
C SER A 79 3.94 6.60 23.11
N SER A 80 3.58 7.84 23.43
CA SER A 80 4.50 8.78 24.09
C SER A 80 4.79 8.39 25.54
N LEU A 81 4.08 7.40 26.08
CA LEU A 81 4.23 6.94 27.45
C LEU A 81 5.24 5.80 27.54
N SER A 82 6.18 5.96 28.47
CA SER A 82 6.99 4.85 28.93
C SER A 82 6.12 3.82 29.66
N ARG A 83 6.55 2.56 29.65
CA ARG A 83 5.92 1.47 30.44
C ARG A 83 5.75 1.84 31.93
N ALA A 84 6.64 2.66 32.48
CA ALA A 84 6.55 3.12 33.87
C ALA A 84 5.37 4.09 34.07
N GLN A 85 5.17 5.03 33.15
CA GLN A 85 4.05 5.98 33.20
C GLN A 85 2.70 5.25 33.06
N VAL A 86 2.60 4.30 32.13
CA VAL A 86 1.38 3.49 31.96
C VAL A 86 1.01 2.74 33.25
N ARG A 87 2.00 2.19 33.96
CA ARG A 87 1.77 1.49 35.24
C ARG A 87 1.30 2.44 36.33
N GLU A 88 1.83 3.65 36.38
CA GLU A 88 1.45 4.65 37.34
C GLU A 88 0.02 5.16 37.10
N GLU A 89 -0.34 5.40 35.85
CA GLU A 89 -1.72 5.75 35.45
C GLU A 89 -2.70 4.63 35.81
N LEU A 90 -2.36 3.37 35.51
CA LEU A 90 -3.18 2.22 35.89
C LEU A 90 -3.38 2.11 37.41
N ARG A 91 -2.36 2.42 38.20
CA ARG A 91 -2.43 2.42 39.67
C ARG A 91 -3.33 3.56 40.17
N ALA A 92 -3.18 4.75 39.61
CA ALA A 92 -3.99 5.91 39.95
C ALA A 92 -5.47 5.67 39.60
N TYR A 93 -5.75 5.12 38.42
CA TYR A 93 -7.08 4.75 37.97
C TYR A 93 -7.75 3.76 38.93
N ARG A 94 -7.06 2.67 39.30
CA ARG A 94 -7.59 1.68 40.26
C ARG A 94 -7.89 2.25 41.64
N THR A 95 -7.17 3.28 42.06
CA THR A 95 -7.43 3.97 43.34
C THR A 95 -8.71 4.82 43.24
N GLN A 96 -8.94 5.42 42.08
CA GLN A 96 -10.12 6.26 41.81
C GLN A 96 -11.36 5.40 41.52
N HIS A 97 -11.20 4.22 40.93
CA HIS A 97 -12.29 3.33 40.50
C HIS A 97 -12.10 1.93 41.13
N PRO A 98 -12.29 1.80 42.46
CA PRO A 98 -11.99 0.57 43.21
C PRO A 98 -12.91 -0.62 42.86
N ASP A 99 -14.07 -0.36 42.26
CA ASP A 99 -15.07 -1.39 41.91
C ASP A 99 -14.95 -1.89 40.46
N GLU A 100 -14.10 -1.26 39.63
CA GLU A 100 -13.91 -1.66 38.23
C GLU A 100 -12.77 -2.67 38.07
N HIS A 101 -13.12 -3.90 37.69
CA HIS A 101 -12.17 -4.95 37.35
C HIS A 101 -11.62 -4.78 35.93
N ILE A 102 -10.43 -4.20 35.83
CA ILE A 102 -9.65 -4.15 34.58
C ILE A 102 -8.88 -5.46 34.45
N ALA A 103 -9.31 -6.34 33.54
CA ALA A 103 -8.72 -7.65 33.31
C ALA A 103 -7.20 -7.54 33.01
N SER A 104 -6.41 -8.42 33.63
CA SER A 104 -4.94 -8.48 33.51
C SER A 104 -4.47 -9.33 32.34
#